data_AF-R8D3G8-F1
#
_entry.id   AF-R8D3G8-F1
#
_cell.length_a   1.000
_cell.length_b   1.000
_cell.length_c   1.000
_cell.angle_alpha   90.00
_cell.angle_beta   90.00
_cell.angle_gamma   90.00
#
_symmetry.space_group_name_H-M   'P 1'
#
loop_
_entity.id
_entity.type
_entity.pdbx_description
1 polymer ?
#
loop_
_entity_poly.entity_id
_entity_poly.type
_entity_poly.pdbx_seq_one_letter_code
_entity_poly.pdbx_strand_id
1 'polypeptide(L)'
;MENVVGLARKHKDTLSKLVQSYTKIGYKVHIKENLDAVMFEVAQHRKRVFIVGVRNDMNVSFNFPTGISAVVTPRDAIGDLPSPDTIKSREKVLGTFPKHTATWTSPTPERILDLITNPKPNQFNGVRKLSWDQPSYTITSHIAKDGREFIHPQENRRLTVRECLRLMSA
;
A
#
# COMPACT_ATOMS: atom_id res chain seq x y z
N MET A 1 16.32 7.55 -2.33
CA MET A 1 15.91 6.86 -1.09
C MET A 1 14.42 7.09 -0.86
N GLU A 2 13.72 6.08 -0.35
CA GLU A 2 12.31 6.15 0.06
C GLU A 2 12.19 5.76 1.54
N ASN A 3 11.23 6.35 2.25
CA ASN A 3 10.87 5.94 3.61
C ASN A 3 9.44 6.34 3.98
N VAL A 4 8.92 5.86 5.11
CA VAL A 4 7.63 6.28 5.67
C VAL A 4 7.65 7.74 6.14
N VAL A 5 6.48 8.38 6.13
CA VAL A 5 6.27 9.76 6.63
C VAL A 5 6.71 9.97 8.08
N GLY A 6 6.82 8.90 8.86
CA GLY A 6 7.37 8.94 10.22
C GLY A 6 8.80 9.49 10.27
N LEU A 7 9.61 9.28 9.23
CA LEU A 7 10.98 9.80 9.15
C LEU A 7 11.00 11.33 9.24
N ALA A 8 10.21 12.00 8.40
CA ALA A 8 10.14 13.47 8.35
C ALA A 8 9.34 14.08 9.52
N ARG A 9 8.46 13.30 10.17
CA ARG A 9 7.62 13.80 11.27
C ARG A 9 8.24 13.57 12.65
N LYS A 10 8.63 12.33 12.96
CA LYS A 10 9.09 11.90 14.29
C LYS A 10 10.60 11.80 14.42
N HIS A 11 11.33 11.66 13.32
CA HIS A 11 12.78 11.44 13.32
C HIS A 11 13.53 12.50 12.51
N LYS A 12 13.14 13.77 12.68
CA LYS A 12 13.70 14.93 11.95
C LYS A 12 15.22 15.05 12.11
N ASP A 13 15.74 14.80 13.30
CA ASP A 13 17.19 14.89 13.55
C ASP A 13 17.97 13.86 12.74
N THR A 14 17.44 12.63 12.61
CA THR A 14 18.02 11.59 11.76
C THR A 14 18.00 12.00 10.30
N LEU A 15 16.88 12.59 9.83
CA LEU A 15 16.77 13.10 8.47
C LEU A 15 17.79 14.23 8.20
N SER A 16 17.93 15.19 9.12
CA SER A 16 18.89 16.29 9.02
C SER A 16 20.33 15.80 8.97
N LYS A 17 20.71 14.83 9.81
CA LYS A 17 22.03 14.20 9.78
C LYS A 17 22.30 13.50 8.45
N LEU A 18 21.29 12.80 7.92
CA LEU A 18 21.40 12.13 6.63
C LEU A 18 21.61 13.14 5.48
N VAL A 19 20.85 14.24 5.46
CA VAL A 19 21.05 15.33 4.48
C VAL A 19 22.46 15.89 4.57
N GLN A 20 22.94 16.21 5.78
CA GLN A 20 24.28 16.74 5.98
C GLN A 20 25.36 15.79 5.49
N SER A 21 25.24 14.48 5.74
CA SER A 21 26.18 13.48 5.25
C SER A 21 26.22 13.44 3.72
N TYR A 22 25.08 13.49 3.03
CA TYR A 22 25.03 13.53 1.57
C TYR A 22 25.59 14.83 0.99
N THR A 23 25.28 15.97 1.60
CA THR A 23 25.85 17.27 1.18
C THR A 23 27.37 17.29 1.33
N LYS A 24 27.92 16.71 2.41
CA LYS A 24 29.37 16.62 2.63
C LYS A 24 30.10 15.80 1.56
N ILE A 25 29.45 14.76 1.02
CA ILE A 25 30.02 13.93 -0.06
C ILE A 25 29.66 14.45 -1.47
N GLY A 26 29.20 15.70 -1.59
CA GLY A 26 29.05 16.38 -2.87
C GLY A 26 27.70 16.21 -3.56
N TYR A 27 26.60 16.00 -2.81
CA TYR A 27 25.25 15.90 -3.38
C TYR A 27 24.36 17.07 -2.97
N LYS A 28 23.62 17.60 -3.92
CA LYS A 28 22.45 18.44 -3.71
C LYS A 28 21.23 17.56 -3.40
N VAL A 29 20.69 17.68 -2.20
CA VAL A 29 19.60 16.81 -1.73
C VAL A 29 18.25 17.52 -1.85
N HIS A 30 17.28 16.84 -2.46
CA HIS A 30 15.89 17.24 -2.62
C HIS A 30 14.99 16.29 -1.83
N ILE A 31 14.05 16.83 -1.04
CA ILE A 31 13.16 16.04 -0.19
C ILE A 31 11.70 16.38 -0.48
N LYS A 32 10.86 15.33 -0.58
CA LYS A 32 9.41 15.45 -0.56
C LYS A 32 8.87 14.60 0.59
N GLU A 33 8.34 15.24 1.62
CA GLU A 33 8.00 14.57 2.89
C GLU A 33 6.67 13.81 2.89
N ASN A 34 5.77 14.13 1.97
CA ASN A 34 4.40 13.61 1.97
C ASN A 34 3.88 13.48 0.53
N LEU A 35 4.55 12.64 -0.26
CA LEU A 35 4.07 12.29 -1.59
C LEU A 35 3.09 11.12 -1.46
N ASP A 36 1.85 11.32 -1.89
CA ASP A 36 0.79 10.31 -1.82
C ASP A 36 0.59 9.64 -3.19
N ALA A 37 0.52 8.31 -3.23
CA ALA A 37 0.44 7.55 -4.47
C ALA A 37 -0.87 7.75 -5.24
N VAL A 38 -1.96 8.12 -4.56
CA VAL A 38 -3.22 8.53 -5.22
C VAL A 38 -3.03 9.70 -6.19
N MET A 39 -2.02 10.54 -5.98
CA MET A 39 -1.69 11.63 -6.92
C MET A 39 -1.02 11.12 -8.21
N PHE A 40 -0.74 9.83 -8.31
CA PHE A 40 -0.02 9.21 -9.43
C PHE A 40 -0.76 7.96 -9.91
N GLU A 41 -2.10 8.05 -9.94
CA GLU A 41 -2.99 7.01 -10.51
C GLU A 41 -2.92 5.66 -9.81
N VAL A 42 -2.48 5.62 -8.56
CA VAL A 42 -2.49 4.40 -7.75
C VAL A 42 -3.74 4.38 -6.88
N ALA A 43 -4.48 3.27 -6.88
CA ALA A 43 -5.69 3.04 -6.09
C ALA A 43 -5.46 2.89 -4.57
N GLN A 44 -4.48 3.60 -4.02
CA GLN A 44 -4.04 3.49 -2.64
C GLN A 44 -3.53 4.83 -2.10
N HIS A 45 -4.02 5.21 -0.92
CA HIS A 45 -3.33 6.18 -0.08
C HIS A 45 -2.04 5.56 0.46
N ARG A 46 -0.91 6.01 -0.06
CA ARG A 46 0.44 5.57 0.31
C ARG A 46 1.37 6.77 0.36
N LYS A 47 1.31 7.46 1.49
CA LYS A 47 2.17 8.61 1.77
C LYS A 47 3.58 8.16 2.11
N ARG A 48 4.58 8.71 1.41
CA ARG A 48 6.02 8.41 1.61
C ARG A 48 6.88 9.66 1.52
N VAL A 49 8.04 9.56 2.15
CA VAL A 49 9.15 10.50 2.04
C VAL A 49 10.05 10.01 0.92
N PHE A 50 10.31 10.87 -0.06
CA PHE A 50 11.31 10.64 -1.10
C PHE A 50 12.46 11.60 -0.92
N ILE A 51 13.68 11.07 -0.99
CA ILE A 51 14.93 11.81 -0.89
C ILE A 51 15.74 11.51 -2.16
N VAL A 52 16.02 12.55 -2.93
CA VAL A 52 16.76 12.49 -4.20
C VAL A 52 18.02 13.32 -4.06
N GLY A 53 19.18 12.69 -4.26
CA GLY A 53 20.47 13.37 -4.29
C GLY A 53 20.96 13.49 -5.72
N VAL A 54 21.28 14.70 -6.16
CA VAL A 54 21.95 14.98 -7.44
C VAL A 54 23.39 15.36 -7.14
N ARG A 55 24.38 14.71 -7.74
CA ARG A 55 25.78 15.10 -7.54
C ARG A 55 26.01 16.54 -8.03
N ASN A 56 26.83 17.30 -7.31
CA ASN A 56 27.09 18.71 -7.60
C ASN A 56 27.82 18.95 -8.92
N ASP A 57 28.56 17.96 -9.41
CA ASP A 57 29.26 18.01 -10.70
C ASP A 57 28.34 17.75 -11.90
N MET A 58 27.11 17.32 -11.66
CA MET A 58 26.09 17.19 -12.70
C MET A 58 25.31 18.50 -12.82
N ASN A 59 25.27 19.07 -14.03
CA ASN A 59 24.46 20.26 -14.33
C ASN A 59 22.98 19.88 -14.57
N VAL A 60 22.37 19.21 -13.59
CA VAL A 60 20.98 18.72 -13.67
C VAL A 60 20.15 19.37 -12.58
N SER A 61 19.04 20.00 -12.96
CA SER A 61 18.00 20.43 -12.03
C SER A 61 17.00 19.30 -11.83
N PHE A 62 16.66 19.02 -10.57
CA PHE A 62 15.66 18.02 -10.22
C PHE A 62 14.43 18.69 -9.59
N ASN A 63 13.26 18.34 -10.11
CA ASN A 63 11.96 18.67 -9.54
C ASN A 63 11.16 17.38 -9.36
N PHE A 64 10.44 17.27 -8.26
CA PHE A 64 9.50 16.17 -8.08
C PHE A 64 8.36 16.26 -9.09
N PRO A 65 7.82 15.12 -9.55
CA PRO A 65 6.68 15.15 -10.46
C PRO A 65 5.48 15.79 -9.78
N THR A 66 4.71 16.54 -10.57
CA THR A 66 3.39 17.04 -10.17
C THR A 66 2.39 15.90 -10.28
N GLY A 67 1.52 15.78 -9.28
CA GLY A 67 0.45 14.79 -9.32
C GLY A 67 -0.53 15.03 -10.47
N ILE A 68 -1.23 13.98 -10.87
CA ILE A 68 -2.34 13.96 -11.81
C ILE A 68 -3.65 14.06 -11.00
N SER A 69 -4.69 14.66 -11.58
CA SER A 69 -5.98 14.86 -10.89
C SER A 69 -6.92 13.64 -10.92
N ALA A 70 -6.59 12.60 -11.70
CA ALA A 70 -7.40 11.40 -11.80
C ALA A 70 -7.22 10.52 -10.55
N VAL A 71 -8.32 10.29 -9.83
CA VAL A 71 -8.34 9.38 -8.69
C VAL A 71 -8.71 8.00 -9.18
N VAL A 72 -7.80 7.04 -9.03
CA VAL A 72 -8.04 5.62 -9.30
C VAL A 72 -8.53 4.96 -8.01
N THR A 73 -9.47 4.03 -8.15
CA THR A 73 -10.14 3.34 -7.03
C THR A 73 -9.97 1.83 -7.14
N PRO A 74 -10.31 1.06 -6.07
CA PRO A 74 -10.36 -0.39 -6.16
C PRO A 74 -11.24 -0.91 -7.30
N ARG A 75 -12.31 -0.18 -7.68
CA ARG A 75 -13.15 -0.55 -8.82
C ARG A 75 -12.35 -0.63 -10.11
N ASP A 76 -11.46 0.34 -10.33
CA ASP A 76 -10.62 0.41 -11.52
C ASP A 76 -9.48 -0.62 -11.47
N ALA A 77 -8.90 -0.85 -10.29
CA ALA A 77 -7.71 -1.67 -10.14
C ALA A 77 -7.98 -3.19 -10.10
N ILE A 78 -9.07 -3.60 -9.45
CA ILE A 78 -9.39 -5.02 -9.19
C ILE A 78 -10.80 -5.43 -9.60
N GLY A 79 -11.65 -4.52 -10.08
CA GLY A 79 -13.02 -4.83 -10.47
C GLY A 79 -13.14 -5.72 -11.71
N ASP A 80 -12.08 -5.83 -12.51
CA ASP A 80 -11.96 -6.71 -13.67
C ASP A 80 -11.56 -8.15 -13.32
N LEU A 81 -11.11 -8.40 -12.08
CA LEU A 81 -10.61 -9.71 -11.70
C LEU A 81 -11.77 -10.70 -11.46
N PRO A 82 -11.65 -11.95 -11.95
CA PRO A 82 -12.61 -12.99 -11.59
C PRO A 82 -12.51 -13.32 -10.10
N SER A 83 -13.53 -13.96 -9.53
CA SER A 83 -13.43 -14.47 -8.15
C SER A 83 -12.26 -15.44 -8.00
N PRO A 84 -11.56 -15.43 -6.85
CA PRO A 84 -10.38 -16.28 -6.65
C PRO A 84 -10.75 -17.75 -6.48
N ASP A 85 -9.85 -18.62 -6.94
CA ASP A 85 -9.91 -20.04 -6.60
C ASP A 85 -9.66 -20.23 -5.10
N THR A 86 -10.45 -21.12 -4.50
CA THR A 86 -10.29 -21.55 -3.12
C THR A 86 -9.29 -22.69 -3.03
N ILE A 87 -8.20 -22.49 -2.29
CA ILE A 87 -7.15 -23.49 -2.13
C ILE A 87 -6.92 -23.79 -0.66
N LYS A 88 -6.64 -25.08 -0.36
CA LYS A 88 -6.31 -25.50 1.01
C LYS A 88 -4.89 -25.05 1.37
N SER A 89 -4.67 -24.71 2.65
CA SER A 89 -3.43 -24.12 3.22
C SER A 89 -2.09 -24.82 2.89
N ARG A 90 -2.09 -25.99 2.23
CA ARG A 90 -0.90 -26.78 1.88
C ARG A 90 -0.76 -27.13 0.41
N GLU A 91 -1.68 -26.70 -0.45
CA GLU A 91 -1.60 -26.92 -1.89
C GLU A 91 -0.67 -25.87 -2.52
N LYS A 92 0.36 -26.34 -3.25
CA LYS A 92 1.22 -25.47 -4.05
C LYS A 92 0.41 -24.95 -5.24
N VAL A 93 0.19 -23.65 -5.29
CA VAL A 93 -0.42 -23.01 -6.44
C VAL A 93 0.68 -22.54 -7.38
N LEU A 94 0.81 -23.19 -8.53
CA LEU A 94 1.35 -22.54 -9.72
C LEU A 94 0.19 -21.72 -10.31
N GLY A 95 0.04 -20.47 -9.86
CA GLY A 95 -1.11 -19.63 -10.24
C GLY A 95 -1.23 -19.54 -11.75
N THR A 96 -2.27 -20.13 -12.33
CA THR A 96 -2.57 -19.98 -13.76
C THR A 96 -3.26 -18.65 -13.97
N PHE A 97 -2.69 -17.76 -14.77
CA PHE A 97 -3.35 -16.51 -15.19
C PHE A 97 -4.68 -16.85 -15.91
N PRO A 98 -5.80 -16.16 -15.65
CA PRO A 98 -6.01 -14.98 -14.79
C PRO A 98 -6.39 -15.33 -13.33
N LYS A 99 -6.42 -16.61 -12.98
CA LYS A 99 -6.89 -17.08 -11.68
C LYS A 99 -5.88 -16.76 -10.58
N HIS A 100 -6.40 -16.17 -9.52
CA HIS A 100 -5.69 -15.80 -8.30
C HIS A 100 -6.32 -16.55 -7.12
N THR A 101 -5.63 -16.57 -5.98
CA THR A 101 -5.96 -17.53 -4.92
C THR A 101 -6.19 -16.84 -3.60
N ALA A 102 -7.28 -17.24 -2.94
CA ALA A 102 -7.58 -16.84 -1.58
C ALA A 102 -7.15 -17.96 -0.63
N THR A 103 -6.31 -17.62 0.36
CA THR A 103 -5.96 -18.56 1.43
C THR A 103 -6.92 -18.38 2.60
N TRP A 104 -7.67 -19.43 2.93
CA TRP A 104 -8.62 -19.45 4.06
C TRP A 104 -7.96 -19.59 5.44
N THR A 105 -6.69 -19.22 5.57
CA THR A 105 -6.00 -19.27 6.85
C THR A 105 -6.40 -18.06 7.69
N SER A 106 -7.49 -18.21 8.44
CA SER A 106 -7.93 -17.40 9.59
C SER A 106 -7.82 -15.87 9.45
N PRO A 107 -8.94 -15.11 9.47
CA PRO A 107 -10.31 -15.53 9.79
C PRO A 107 -11.09 -16.10 8.58
N THR A 108 -12.07 -16.97 8.85
CA THR A 108 -13.02 -17.50 7.84
C THR A 108 -14.01 -16.41 7.39
N PRO A 109 -14.76 -16.59 6.29
CA PRO A 109 -15.81 -15.66 5.86
C PRO A 109 -16.80 -15.30 6.95
N GLU A 110 -17.28 -16.30 7.69
CA GLU A 110 -18.26 -16.15 8.75
C GLU A 110 -17.67 -15.30 9.86
N ARG A 111 -16.40 -15.52 10.19
CA ARG A 111 -15.70 -14.71 11.21
C ARG A 111 -15.45 -13.29 10.73
N ILE A 112 -15.16 -13.06 9.45
CA ILE A 112 -15.03 -11.70 8.88
C ILE A 112 -16.38 -10.99 8.94
N LEU A 113 -17.46 -11.67 8.52
CA LEU A 113 -18.81 -11.12 8.57
C LEU A 113 -19.20 -10.75 9.99
N ASP A 114 -19.02 -11.66 10.96
CA ASP A 114 -19.28 -11.41 12.38
C ASP A 114 -18.47 -10.23 12.94
N LEU A 115 -17.20 -10.10 12.54
CA LEU A 115 -16.37 -8.97 12.95
C LEU A 115 -16.86 -7.63 12.38
N ILE A 116 -17.43 -7.63 11.17
CA ILE A 116 -17.97 -6.42 10.52
C ILE A 116 -19.33 -6.06 11.12
N THR A 117 -20.20 -7.03 11.35
CA THR A 117 -21.57 -6.79 11.83
C THR A 117 -21.64 -6.58 13.34
N ASN A 118 -20.83 -7.30 14.11
CA ASN A 118 -20.85 -7.29 15.58
C ASN A 118 -19.46 -7.03 16.18
N PRO A 119 -18.84 -5.87 15.89
CA PRO A 119 -17.51 -5.57 16.38
C PRO A 119 -17.51 -5.36 17.90
N LYS A 120 -16.73 -6.18 18.63
CA LYS A 120 -16.40 -5.90 20.03
C LYS A 120 -15.53 -4.62 20.13
N PRO A 121 -15.52 -3.90 21.27
CA PRO A 121 -14.79 -2.63 21.41
C PRO A 121 -13.32 -2.68 20.97
N ASN A 122 -12.61 -3.79 21.25
CA ASN A 122 -11.20 -3.98 20.90
C ASN A 122 -10.98 -4.61 19.50
N GLN A 123 -12.05 -4.87 18.74
CA GLN A 123 -12.02 -5.56 17.46
C GLN A 123 -12.30 -4.63 16.27
N PHE A 124 -12.86 -3.44 16.52
CA PHE A 124 -13.20 -2.43 15.52
C PHE A 124 -12.00 -1.98 14.68
N ASN A 125 -10.84 -1.79 15.32
CA ASN A 125 -9.63 -1.29 14.64
C ASN A 125 -8.99 -2.33 13.71
N GLY A 126 -9.32 -3.62 13.90
CA GLY A 126 -8.64 -4.71 13.22
C GLY A 126 -9.26 -5.08 11.87
N VAL A 127 -10.52 -4.76 11.59
CA VAL A 127 -11.18 -5.16 10.34
C VAL A 127 -11.58 -3.97 9.51
N ARG A 128 -10.97 -3.80 8.34
CA ARG A 128 -11.30 -2.73 7.41
C ARG A 128 -11.67 -3.31 6.05
N LYS A 129 -12.93 -3.11 5.68
CA LYS A 129 -13.44 -3.42 4.35
C LYS A 129 -13.13 -2.25 3.43
N LEU A 130 -12.54 -2.55 2.28
CA LEU A 130 -12.27 -1.53 1.28
C LEU A 130 -13.61 -1.02 0.70
N SER A 131 -13.62 0.23 0.24
CA SER A 131 -14.71 0.75 -0.59
C SER A 131 -14.36 0.52 -2.06
N TRP A 132 -15.36 0.26 -2.90
CA TRP A 132 -15.15 0.23 -4.34
C TRP A 132 -14.77 1.61 -4.90
N ASP A 133 -15.33 2.67 -4.32
CA ASP A 133 -15.33 4.02 -4.89
C ASP A 133 -14.45 5.00 -4.09
N GLN A 134 -13.54 4.48 -3.25
CA GLN A 134 -12.54 5.28 -2.54
C GLN A 134 -11.18 4.57 -2.59
N PRO A 135 -10.06 5.32 -2.68
CA PRO A 135 -8.73 4.72 -2.66
C PRO A 135 -8.52 3.84 -1.42
N SER A 136 -7.81 2.73 -1.61
CA SER A 136 -7.50 1.80 -0.53
C SER A 136 -6.55 2.43 0.52
N TYR A 137 -6.52 1.86 1.71
CA TYR A 137 -5.50 2.18 2.72
C TYR A 137 -4.12 1.65 2.32
N THR A 138 -3.06 2.17 2.92
CA THR A 138 -1.68 1.69 2.69
C THR A 138 -1.59 0.19 2.99
N ILE A 139 -1.35 -0.63 1.96
CA ILE A 139 -1.05 -2.05 2.14
C ILE A 139 0.29 -2.20 2.88
N THR A 140 0.27 -2.97 3.96
CA THR A 140 1.41 -3.24 4.83
C THR A 140 2.08 -4.58 4.48
N SER A 141 3.37 -4.70 4.80
CA SER A 141 4.15 -5.92 4.53
C SER A 141 3.69 -7.13 5.34
N HIS A 142 3.07 -6.90 6.50
CA HIS A 142 2.63 -7.95 7.43
C HIS A 142 1.17 -8.36 7.21
N ILE A 143 0.63 -8.23 6.00
CA ILE A 143 -0.75 -8.62 5.67
C ILE A 143 -1.08 -10.09 6.04
N ALA A 144 -0.10 -10.99 6.03
CA ALA A 144 -0.34 -12.38 6.46
C ALA A 144 -0.64 -12.50 7.97
N LYS A 145 0.01 -11.66 8.79
CA LYS A 145 -0.05 -11.69 10.27
C LYS A 145 -1.13 -10.75 10.82
N ASP A 146 -1.22 -9.55 10.25
CA ASP A 146 -2.06 -8.45 10.70
C ASP A 146 -3.25 -8.16 9.76
N GLY A 147 -3.41 -8.93 8.67
CA GLY A 147 -4.34 -8.65 7.56
C GLY A 147 -5.82 -8.88 7.83
N ARG A 148 -6.27 -8.68 9.06
CA ARG A 148 -7.67 -8.42 9.32
C ARG A 148 -8.10 -7.09 8.67
N GLU A 149 -7.16 -6.18 8.43
CA GLU A 149 -7.39 -4.81 7.94
C GLU A 149 -7.62 -4.66 6.43
N PHE A 150 -7.51 -5.73 5.62
CA PHE A 150 -7.57 -5.63 4.16
C PHE A 150 -8.62 -6.58 3.59
N ILE A 151 -9.90 -6.25 3.80
CA ILE A 151 -11.04 -7.07 3.36
C ILE A 151 -11.58 -6.58 2.02
N HIS A 152 -11.86 -7.51 1.11
CA HIS A 152 -12.38 -7.24 -0.23
C HIS A 152 -13.67 -6.39 -0.18
N PRO A 153 -13.90 -5.43 -1.12
CA PRO A 153 -15.04 -4.52 -1.04
C PRO A 153 -16.41 -5.21 -1.13
N GLN A 154 -16.48 -6.39 -1.75
CA GLN A 154 -17.72 -7.15 -1.88
C GLN A 154 -17.71 -8.45 -1.07
N GLU A 155 -16.59 -9.15 -1.03
CA GLU A 155 -16.47 -10.50 -0.48
C GLU A 155 -15.95 -10.47 0.95
N ASN A 156 -16.43 -11.37 1.81
CA ASN A 156 -15.97 -11.48 3.20
C ASN A 156 -14.66 -12.28 3.27
N ARG A 157 -13.62 -11.81 2.58
CA ARG A 157 -12.29 -12.41 2.56
C ARG A 157 -11.21 -11.35 2.52
N ARG A 158 -9.98 -11.74 2.81
CA ARG A 158 -8.81 -10.90 2.58
C ARG A 158 -8.59 -10.69 1.08
N LEU A 159 -7.91 -9.59 0.77
CA LEU A 159 -7.31 -9.42 -0.54
C LEU A 159 -6.27 -10.52 -0.79
N THR A 160 -6.30 -11.05 -2.00
CA THR A 160 -5.29 -11.93 -2.58
C THR A 160 -4.01 -11.14 -2.88
N VAL A 161 -2.91 -11.86 -3.12
CA VAL A 161 -1.64 -11.25 -3.54
C VAL A 161 -1.81 -10.47 -4.85
N ARG A 162 -2.61 -10.97 -5.80
CA ARG A 162 -2.86 -10.32 -7.09
C ARG A 162 -3.63 -9.02 -6.95
N GLU A 163 -4.67 -9.00 -6.12
CA GLU A 163 -5.42 -7.77 -5.83
C GLU A 163 -4.53 -6.74 -5.11
N CYS A 164 -3.71 -7.19 -4.15
CA CYS A 164 -2.76 -6.31 -3.48
C CYS A 164 -1.74 -5.71 -4.46
N LEU A 165 -1.24 -6.50 -5.41
CA LEU A 165 -0.33 -6.03 -6.45
C LEU A 165 -0.99 -4.95 -7.30
N ARG A 166 -2.21 -5.20 -7.79
CA ARG A 166 -2.99 -4.24 -8.60
C ARG A 166 -3.30 -2.94 -7.85
N LEU A 167 -3.56 -3.00 -6.54
CA LEU A 167 -3.78 -1.79 -5.74
C LEU A 167 -2.50 -0.99 -5.46
N MET A 168 -1.31 -1.59 -5.64
CA MET A 168 -0.01 -0.93 -5.44
C MET A 168 0.59 -0.39 -6.75
N SER A 169 -0.02 -0.66 -7.90
CA SER A 169 0.42 -0.20 -9.21
C SER A 169 -0.71 0.55 -9.93
N ALA A 170 -0.34 1.35 -10.94
CA ALA A 170 -1.24 1.77 -12.00
C ALA A 170 -1.32 0.67 -13.07
#